data_AF-A0A7C3B1N2-F1
#
_entry.id   AF-A0A7C3B1N2-F1
#
_cell.length_a   1.000
_cell.length_b   1.000
_cell.length_c   1.000
_cell.angle_alpha   90.00
_cell.angle_beta   90.00
_cell.angle_gamma   90.00
#
_symmetry.space_group_name_H-M   'P 1'
#
loop_
_entity.id
_entity.type
_entity.pdbx_description
1 polymer ?
#
loop_
_entity_poly.entity_id
_entity_poly.type
_entity_poly.pdbx_seq_one_letter_code
_entity_poly.pdbx_strand_id
1 'polypeptide(L)'
;MAVGEEAEVIVGIINREQETVSYRLAIKINEIMNNEAGPVTLEHDGRWQEIINFTPARAGANQKVEFLLYRLDRDEAYQKLHLWIYVIE
;
A
#
# COMPACT_ATOMS: atom_id res chain seq x y z
N MET A 1 9.54 13.40 -8.82
CA MET A 1 10.42 12.25 -8.49
C MET A 1 11.07 11.74 -9.76
N ALA A 2 12.26 11.19 -9.67
CA ALA A 2 13.02 10.61 -10.78
C ALA A 2 12.92 9.08 -10.78
N VAL A 3 13.31 8.44 -11.88
CA VAL A 3 13.40 6.97 -11.95
C VAL A 3 14.42 6.46 -10.94
N GLY A 4 14.04 5.44 -10.17
CA GLY A 4 14.90 4.86 -9.13
C GLY A 4 14.98 5.67 -7.83
N GLU A 5 14.35 6.84 -7.77
CA GLU A 5 14.21 7.60 -6.52
C GLU A 5 13.20 6.91 -5.60
N GLU A 6 13.66 6.50 -4.42
CA GLU A 6 12.79 5.95 -3.38
C GLU A 6 11.92 7.06 -2.78
N ALA A 7 10.62 6.80 -2.69
CA ALA A 7 9.66 7.70 -2.07
C ALA A 7 8.98 7.04 -0.87
N GLU A 8 8.74 7.82 0.18
CA GLU A 8 8.14 7.35 1.43
C GLU A 8 6.74 7.92 1.63
N VAL A 9 5.83 7.09 2.15
CA VAL A 9 4.49 7.49 2.60
C VAL A 9 4.17 6.85 3.94
N ILE A 10 3.43 7.54 4.80
CA ILE A 10 2.91 6.97 6.03
C ILE A 10 1.58 6.29 5.73
N VAL A 11 1.48 4.99 6.03
CA VAL A 11 0.22 4.24 5.89
C VAL A 11 -0.31 3.90 7.28
N GLY A 12 -1.58 4.22 7.53
CA GLY A 12 -2.28 3.85 8.76
C GLY A 12 -3.40 2.84 8.49
N ILE A 13 -3.47 1.79 9.29
CA ILE A 13 -4.56 0.81 9.30
C ILE A 13 -5.24 0.86 10.67
N ILE A 14 -6.57 0.98 10.68
CA ILE A 14 -7.39 0.87 11.89
C ILE A 14 -8.41 -0.23 11.65
N ASN A 15 -8.39 -1.27 12.48
CA ASN A 15 -9.36 -2.36 12.36
C ASN A 15 -10.72 -1.93 12.96
N ARG A 16 -11.78 -1.91 12.15
CA ARG A 16 -13.16 -1.60 12.57
C ARG A 16 -14.12 -2.78 12.42
N GLU A 17 -13.59 -4.00 12.27
CA GLU A 17 -14.37 -5.20 11.96
C GLU A 17 -15.06 -5.86 13.18
N GLN A 18 -14.88 -5.30 14.38
CA GLN A 18 -15.35 -5.88 15.66
C GLN A 18 -14.79 -7.28 15.97
N GLU A 19 -13.73 -7.70 15.28
CA GLU A 19 -13.03 -8.97 15.46
C GLU A 19 -11.53 -8.78 15.24
N THR A 20 -10.71 -9.75 15.64
CA THR A 20 -9.27 -9.73 15.33
C THR A 20 -9.06 -10.15 13.88
N VAL A 21 -8.40 -9.29 13.09
CA VAL A 21 -8.18 -9.51 11.66
C VAL A 21 -6.70 -9.35 11.31
N SER A 22 -6.20 -10.24 10.45
CA SER A 22 -4.87 -10.12 9.85
C SER A 22 -4.97 -9.47 8.47
N TYR A 23 -4.17 -8.44 8.26
CA TYR A 23 -4.11 -7.69 7.00
C TYR A 23 -2.76 -7.84 6.32
N ARG A 24 -2.74 -7.75 4.99
CA ARG A 24 -1.55 -7.57 4.16
C ARG A 24 -1.75 -6.36 3.25
N LEU A 25 -0.76 -5.48 3.18
CA LEU A 25 -0.76 -4.32 2.30
C LEU A 25 0.13 -4.60 1.09
N ALA A 26 -0.39 -4.42 -0.11
CA ALA A 26 0.40 -4.47 -1.35
C ALA A 26 0.43 -3.09 -1.99
N ILE A 27 1.60 -2.68 -2.47
CA ILE A 27 1.84 -1.42 -3.15
C ILE A 27 2.20 -1.75 -4.60
N LYS A 28 1.44 -1.18 -5.53
CA LYS A 28 1.64 -1.41 -6.96
C LYS A 28 1.84 -0.09 -7.69
N ILE A 29 2.70 -0.06 -8.71
CA ILE A 29 2.80 1.07 -9.64
C ILE A 29 2.34 0.57 -11.01
N ASN A 30 1.27 1.15 -11.54
CA ASN A 30 0.63 0.71 -12.79
C ASN A 30 0.41 -0.81 -12.81
N GLU A 31 -0.24 -1.33 -11.77
CA GLU A 31 -0.56 -2.75 -11.58
C GLU A 31 0.64 -3.69 -11.34
N ILE A 32 1.88 -3.19 -11.41
CA ILE A 32 3.10 -3.95 -11.13
C ILE A 32 3.42 -3.87 -9.64
N MET A 33 3.64 -5.02 -8.99
CA MET A 33 4.05 -5.07 -7.59
C MET A 33 5.34 -4.27 -7.37
N ASN A 34 5.33 -3.40 -6.36
CA ASN A 34 6.48 -2.58 -6.00
C ASN A 34 6.99 -2.90 -4.59
N ASN A 35 6.07 -2.98 -3.63
CA ASN A 35 6.39 -3.31 -2.24
C ASN A 35 5.20 -3.98 -1.56
N GLU A 36 5.41 -4.58 -0.39
CA GLU A 36 4.36 -5.11 0.47
C GLU A 36 4.71 -4.99 1.95
N ALA A 37 3.70 -4.96 2.80
CA ALA A 37 3.85 -4.93 4.24
C ALA A 37 2.88 -5.88 4.93
N GLY A 38 3.31 -6.41 6.07
CA GLY A 38 2.58 -7.36 6.89
C GLY A 38 3.05 -8.81 6.72
N PRO A 39 2.27 -9.79 7.20
CA PRO A 39 0.95 -9.61 7.77
C PRO A 39 0.93 -8.85 9.09
N VAL A 40 -0.13 -8.07 9.33
CA VAL A 40 -0.35 -7.34 10.59
C VAL A 40 -1.68 -7.79 11.17
N THR A 41 -1.64 -8.35 12.38
CA THR A 41 -2.84 -8.76 13.12
C THR A 41 -3.26 -7.65 14.06
N LEU A 42 -4.50 -7.19 13.94
CA LEU A 42 -5.07 -6.13 14.76
C LEU A 42 -6.34 -6.62 15.43
N GLU A 43 -6.47 -6.39 16.74
CA GLU A 43 -7.75 -6.51 17.45
C GLU A 43 -8.70 -5.38 17.01
N HIS A 44 -9.98 -5.45 17.41
CA HIS A 44 -10.91 -4.35 17.19
C HIS A 44 -10.36 -3.03 17.72
N ASP A 45 -10.43 -1.97 16.92
CA ASP A 45 -9.86 -0.64 17.14
C ASP A 45 -8.32 -0.59 17.26
N GLY A 46 -7.66 -1.73 17.06
CA GLY A 46 -6.22 -1.84 16.90
C GLY A 46 -5.73 -0.99 15.73
N ARG A 47 -4.55 -0.39 15.92
CA ARG A 47 -3.93 0.53 14.96
C ARG A 47 -2.54 0.04 14.59
N TRP A 48 -2.21 0.20 13.32
CA TRP A 48 -0.87 0.05 12.81
C TRP A 48 -0.54 1.24 11.93
N GLN A 49 0.68 1.77 12.07
CA GLN A 49 1.15 2.87 11.27
C GLN A 49 2.64 2.66 10.98
N GLU A 50 3.01 2.65 9.71
CA GLU A 50 4.39 2.48 9.27
C GLU A 50 4.71 3.42 8.11
N ILE A 51 6.00 3.71 7.96
CA ILE A 51 6.52 4.32 6.74
C ILE A 51 6.70 3.21 5.70
N ILE A 52 6.08 3.39 4.54
CA ILE A 52 6.17 2.48 3.41
C ILE A 52 6.87 3.19 2.28
N ASN A 53 7.89 2.55 1.73
CA ASN A 53 8.60 3.04 0.56
C ASN A 53 8.07 2.42 -0.73
N PHE A 54 8.24 3.15 -1.83
CA PHE A 54 8.06 2.65 -3.19
C PHE A 54 9.03 3.35 -4.14
N THR A 55 9.46 2.63 -5.17
CA THR A 55 10.47 3.13 -6.12
C THR A 55 9.97 2.99 -7.55
N PRO A 56 9.67 4.08 -8.26
CA PRO A 56 9.26 4.04 -9.66
C PRO A 56 10.39 3.52 -10.57
N ALA A 57 10.07 2.55 -11.42
CA ALA A 57 11.04 1.93 -12.32
C ALA A 57 11.04 2.51 -13.75
N ARG A 58 10.16 3.46 -14.06
CA ARG A 58 9.98 4.05 -15.40
C ARG A 58 9.64 5.53 -15.27
N ALA A 59 10.06 6.34 -16.24
CA ALA A 59 9.60 7.72 -16.37
C ALA A 59 8.18 7.75 -16.96
N GLY A 60 7.44 8.81 -16.69
CA GLY A 60 6.11 9.02 -17.23
C GLY A 60 5.21 9.86 -16.33
N ALA A 61 4.26 10.54 -16.95
CA ALA A 61 3.18 11.22 -16.26
C ALA A 61 2.08 10.24 -15.83
N ASN A 62 1.36 10.59 -14.78
CA ASN A 62 0.18 9.87 -14.30
C ASN A 62 0.46 8.39 -14.05
N GLN A 63 1.57 8.05 -13.40
CA GLN A 63 1.73 6.68 -12.92
C GLN A 63 0.87 6.51 -11.67
N LYS A 64 0.10 5.42 -11.65
CA LYS A 64 -0.84 5.12 -10.57
C LYS A 64 -0.14 4.28 -9.52
N VAL A 65 0.08 4.84 -8.33
CA VAL A 65 0.54 4.09 -7.15
C VAL A 65 -0.69 3.62 -6.40
N GLU A 66 -0.94 2.32 -6.35
CA GLU A 66 -2.08 1.72 -5.67
C GLU A 66 -1.66 1.07 -4.36
N PHE A 67 -2.43 1.33 -3.30
CA PHE A 67 -2.31 0.72 -1.99
C PHE A 67 -3.50 -0.21 -1.80
N LEU A 68 -3.24 -1.51 -1.85
CA LEU A 68 -4.26 -2.55 -1.82
C LEU A 68 -4.15 -3.27 -0.47
N LEU A 69 -5.14 -3.05 0.40
CA LEU A 69 -5.24 -3.73 1.68
C LEU A 69 -6.05 -5.00 1.51
N TYR A 70 -5.48 -6.14 1.86
CA TYR A 70 -6.13 -7.45 1.86
C TYR A 70 -6.40 -7.87 3.30
N ARG A 71 -7.58 -8.42 3.58
CA ARG A 71 -7.79 -9.27 4.75
C ARG A 71 -7.36 -10.70 4.37
N LEU A 72 -6.64 -11.41 5.24
CA LEU A 72 -6.13 -12.75 4.91
C LEU A 72 -7.20 -13.85 4.89
N ASP A 73 -8.41 -13.55 5.37
CA ASP A 73 -9.57 -14.44 5.34
C ASP A 73 -10.43 -14.25 4.07
N ARG A 74 -9.97 -13.44 3.11
CA ARG A 74 -10.67 -13.14 1.85
C ARG A 74 -9.70 -13.12 0.67
N ASP A 75 -10.20 -13.46 -0.52
CA ASP A 75 -9.39 -13.51 -1.74
C ASP A 75 -9.24 -12.14 -2.43
N GLU A 76 -10.18 -11.21 -2.19
CA GLU A 76 -10.21 -9.90 -2.82
C GLU A 76 -9.61 -8.80 -1.93
N ALA A 77 -9.10 -7.74 -2.58
CA ALA A 77 -8.64 -6.56 -1.86
C ALA A 77 -9.81 -5.91 -1.11
N TYR A 78 -9.66 -5.80 0.21
CA TYR A 78 -10.63 -5.23 1.13
C TYR A 78 -10.79 -3.72 0.96
N GLN A 79 -9.67 -3.00 0.83
CA GLN A 79 -9.65 -1.55 0.61
C GLN A 79 -8.62 -1.21 -0.47
N LYS A 80 -8.92 -0.20 -1.29
CA LYS A 80 -8.01 0.30 -2.34
C LYS A 80 -7.88 1.82 -2.20
N LEU A 81 -6.65 2.32 -2.15
CA LEU A 81 -6.32 3.75 -2.26
C LEU A 81 -5.33 3.93 -3.40
N HIS A 82 -5.22 5.14 -3.95
CA HIS A 82 -4.21 5.42 -4.96
C HIS A 82 -3.72 6.87 -4.90
N LEU A 83 -2.51 7.05 -5.43
CA LEU A 83 -1.88 8.34 -5.73
C LEU A 83 -1.50 8.37 -7.20
N TRP A 84 -1.52 9.56 -7.79
CA TRP A 84 -0.97 9.81 -9.13
C TRP A 84 0.37 10.51 -8.97
N ILE A 85 1.41 9.98 -9.60
CA ILE A 85 2.75 10.54 -9.57
C ILE A 85 3.24 10.92 -10.97
N TYR A 86 4.13 11.91 -11.01
CA TYR A 86 4.87 12.30 -12.20
C TYR A 86 6.35 11.94 -11.98
N VAL A 87 6.89 11.09 -12.87
CA VAL A 87 8.25 10.59 -12.80
C VAL A 87 9.05 11.08 -14.00
N ILE A 88 10.17 11.74 -13.74
CA ILE A 88 11.15 12.14 -14.76
C ILE A 88 12.27 11.11 -14.86
N GLU A 89 13.04 11.13 -15.95
CA GLU A 89 14.27 10.33 -16.04
C GLU A 89 15.29 10.68 -14.94
#